data_AF-A0A1S2DBN3-F1
#
_entry.id   AF-A0A1S2DBN3-F1
#
_cell.length_a   1.000
_cell.length_b   1.000
_cell.length_c   1.000
_cell.angle_alpha   90.00
_cell.angle_beta   90.00
_cell.angle_gamma   90.00
#
_symmetry.space_group_name_H-M   'P 1'
#
loop_
_entity.id
_entity.type
_entity.pdbx_description
1 polymer ?
#
loop_
_entity_poly.entity_id
_entity_poly.type
_entity_poly.pdbx_seq_one_letter_code
_entity_poly.pdbx_strand_id
1 'polypeptide(L)'
;MNDLVQRRVGATLLAAILLGIGMMAALDEIVFHQVLAWHHFVETDNSALALASDGLLHTLELVVLVIGAVLMLRLHETGRHAAGYRGAGFLLGMGGFQLFDGIVDHKILGLHQVRYVDNLLMYDLGWNLAGLLLLAIGYWLLRRARRGEALSQR
;
A
#
# COMPACT_ATOMS: atom_id res chain seq x y z
N MET A 1 19.28 -21.80 4.55
CA MET A 1 19.42 -20.33 4.35
C MET A 1 19.85 -19.72 5.68
N ASN A 2 20.96 -18.97 5.72
CA ASN A 2 21.50 -18.39 6.96
C ASN A 2 20.49 -17.40 7.60
N ASP A 3 20.35 -17.41 8.93
CA ASP A 3 19.48 -16.51 9.72
C ASP A 3 19.70 -15.02 9.34
N LEU A 4 20.94 -14.62 9.06
CA LEU A 4 21.27 -13.27 8.65
C LEU A 4 20.62 -12.86 7.32
N VAL A 5 20.52 -13.77 6.35
CA VAL A 5 19.88 -13.50 5.05
C VAL A 5 18.38 -13.36 5.22
N GLN A 6 17.76 -14.25 6.01
CA GLN A 6 16.33 -14.19 6.30
C GLN A 6 15.94 -12.87 6.99
N ARG A 7 16.76 -12.43 7.96
CA ARG A 7 16.54 -11.13 8.62
C ARG A 7 16.63 -9.94 7.67
N ARG A 8 17.58 -9.95 6.72
CA ARG A 8 17.71 -8.89 5.70
C ARG A 8 16.52 -8.84 4.75
N VAL A 9 16.08 -10.01 4.28
CA VAL A 9 14.89 -10.15 3.41
C VAL A 9 13.64 -9.66 4.14
N GLY A 10 13.41 -10.14 5.37
CA GLY A 10 12.25 -9.75 6.17
C GLY A 10 12.22 -8.24 6.43
N ALA A 11 13.34 -7.65 6.85
CA ALA A 11 13.43 -6.21 7.08
C ALA A 11 13.20 -5.39 5.80
N THR A 12 13.74 -5.85 4.66
CA THR A 12 13.53 -5.18 3.36
C THR A 12 12.08 -5.25 2.92
N LEU A 13 11.44 -6.41 3.07
CA LEU A 13 10.02 -6.58 2.75
C LEU A 13 9.15 -5.70 3.64
N LEU A 14 9.41 -5.67 4.95
CA LEU A 14 8.65 -4.82 5.88
C LEU A 14 8.75 -3.35 5.48
N ALA A 15 9.98 -2.83 5.30
CA ALA A 15 10.20 -1.44 4.91
C ALA A 15 9.51 -1.11 3.58
N ALA A 16 9.61 -2.00 2.59
CA ALA A 16 8.99 -1.81 1.30
C ALA A 16 7.45 -1.90 1.34
N ILE A 17 6.88 -2.82 2.12
CA ILE A 17 5.43 -2.94 2.32
C ILE A 17 4.88 -1.67 2.96
N LEU A 18 5.53 -1.13 3.99
CA LEU A 18 5.13 0.13 4.62
C LEU A 18 5.18 1.29 3.63
N LEU A 19 6.24 1.39 2.82
CA LEU A 19 6.32 2.36 1.74
C LEU A 19 5.19 2.19 0.72
N GLY A 20 4.83 0.95 0.37
CA GLY A 20 3.75 0.65 -0.56
C GLY A 20 2.38 1.03 -0.01
N ILE A 21 2.10 0.69 1.25
CA ILE A 21 0.86 1.06 1.94
C ILE A 21 0.74 2.58 1.99
N GLY A 22 1.77 3.27 2.51
CA GLY A 22 1.74 4.73 2.63
C GLY A 22 1.62 5.43 1.27
N MET A 23 2.29 4.92 0.23
CA MET A 23 2.16 5.49 -1.12
C MET A 23 0.76 5.29 -1.70
N MET A 24 0.15 4.11 -1.54
CA MET A 24 -1.18 3.90 -2.09
C MET A 24 -2.25 4.69 -1.34
N ALA A 25 -2.15 4.75 -0.01
CA ALA A 25 -2.99 5.63 0.80
C ALA A 25 -2.86 7.09 0.36
N ALA A 26 -1.63 7.59 0.18
CA ALA A 26 -1.43 8.96 -0.30
C ALA A 26 -1.93 9.20 -1.72
N LEU A 27 -1.82 8.21 -2.62
CA LEU A 27 -2.43 8.30 -3.94
C LEU A 27 -3.96 8.36 -3.81
N ASP A 28 -4.52 7.59 -2.90
CA ASP A 28 -5.95 7.54 -2.67
C ASP A 28 -6.49 8.89 -2.16
N GLU A 29 -5.93 9.32 -1.03
CA GLU A 29 -6.28 10.56 -0.36
C GLU A 29 -6.07 11.78 -1.28
N ILE A 30 -4.90 11.90 -1.93
CA ILE A 30 -4.63 13.06 -2.78
C ILE A 30 -5.50 13.01 -4.05
N VAL A 31 -5.57 11.87 -4.75
CA VAL A 31 -6.24 11.84 -6.06
C VAL A 31 -7.74 11.76 -5.90
N PHE A 32 -8.27 10.84 -5.09
CA PHE A 32 -9.70 10.60 -5.01
C PHE A 32 -10.39 11.45 -3.95
N HIS A 33 -9.76 11.73 -2.80
CA HIS A 33 -10.39 12.59 -1.79
C HIS A 33 -10.23 14.08 -2.10
N GLN A 34 -9.02 14.52 -2.48
CA GLN A 34 -8.74 15.95 -2.63
C GLN A 34 -8.93 16.47 -4.07
N VAL A 35 -8.24 15.87 -5.05
CA VAL A 35 -8.21 16.39 -6.43
C VAL A 35 -9.52 16.12 -7.15
N LEU A 36 -10.02 14.88 -7.08
CA LEU A 36 -11.24 14.48 -7.76
C LEU A 36 -12.48 14.65 -6.88
N ALA A 37 -12.31 14.75 -5.56
CA ALA A 37 -13.40 14.84 -4.58
C ALA A 37 -14.50 13.78 -4.81
N TRP A 38 -14.09 12.53 -5.04
CA TRP A 38 -15.01 11.41 -5.23
C TRP A 38 -15.67 10.96 -3.93
N HIS A 39 -14.93 11.03 -2.82
CA HIS A 39 -15.38 10.63 -1.49
C HIS A 39 -14.49 11.27 -0.41
N HIS A 40 -14.97 11.22 0.84
CA HIS A 40 -14.20 11.51 2.05
C HIS A 40 -14.02 10.22 2.84
N PHE A 41 -13.04 10.16 3.73
CA PHE A 41 -12.75 8.96 4.53
C PHE A 41 -13.93 8.54 5.42
N VAL A 42 -14.67 9.52 5.96
CA VAL A 42 -15.94 9.29 6.64
C VAL A 42 -17.06 10.00 5.90
N GLU A 43 -18.06 9.24 5.46
CA GLU A 43 -19.28 9.78 4.86
C GLU A 43 -20.11 10.55 5.91
N THR A 44 -20.34 11.84 5.66
CA THR A 44 -21.12 12.72 6.54
C THR A 44 -21.57 14.00 5.82
N ASP A 45 -22.70 14.56 6.24
CA ASP A 45 -23.17 15.88 5.80
C ASP A 45 -22.40 17.05 6.43
N ASN A 46 -21.55 16.78 7.44
CA ASN A 46 -20.74 17.79 8.10
C ASN A 46 -19.37 17.93 7.40
N SER A 47 -19.24 18.96 6.57
CA SER A 47 -18.01 19.21 5.80
C SER A 47 -16.75 19.36 6.66
N ALA A 48 -16.86 19.90 7.87
CA ALA A 48 -15.70 20.03 8.76
C ALA A 48 -15.25 18.66 9.30
N LEU A 49 -16.19 17.75 9.57
CA LEU A 49 -15.87 16.39 10.01
C LEU A 49 -15.30 15.55 8.86
N ALA A 50 -15.88 15.65 7.66
CA ALA A 50 -15.35 15.00 6.45
C ALA A 50 -13.90 15.43 6.19
N LEU A 51 -13.63 16.74 6.16
CA LEU A 51 -12.28 17.28 5.97
C LEU A 51 -11.32 16.86 7.08
N ALA A 52 -11.77 16.85 8.34
CA ALA A 52 -10.95 16.40 9.45
C ALA A 52 -10.61 14.90 9.34
N SER A 53 -11.54 14.07 8.85
CA SER A 53 -11.33 12.64 8.65
C SER A 53 -10.29 12.36 7.56
N ASP A 54 -10.32 13.09 6.45
CA ASP A 54 -9.29 13.03 5.41
C ASP A 54 -7.93 13.46 5.95
N GLY A 55 -7.88 14.58 6.70
CA GLY A 55 -6.63 15.05 7.31
C GLY A 55 -6.02 14.05 8.30
N LEU A 56 -6.85 13.26 9.00
CA LEU A 56 -6.38 12.17 9.86
C LEU A 56 -5.82 11.01 9.05
N LEU A 57 -6.49 10.60 7.96
CA LEU A 57 -5.98 9.60 7.03
C LEU A 57 -4.63 10.05 6.45
N HIS A 58 -4.55 11.30 5.97
CA HIS A 58 -3.34 11.93 5.43
C HIS A 58 -2.17 11.96 6.44
N THR A 59 -2.49 12.19 7.72
CA THR A 59 -1.48 12.15 8.78
C THR A 59 -0.96 10.72 8.98
N LEU A 60 -1.84 9.72 9.03
CA LEU A 60 -1.48 8.32 9.26
C LEU A 60 -0.66 7.75 8.11
N GLU A 61 -1.08 7.97 6.86
CA GLU A 61 -0.33 7.52 5.69
C GLU A 61 1.06 8.17 5.62
N LEU A 62 1.18 9.47 5.93
CA LEU A 62 2.46 10.17 5.93
C LEU A 62 3.40 9.56 6.99
N VAL A 63 2.89 9.27 8.19
CA VAL A 63 3.67 8.58 9.23
C VAL A 63 4.14 7.21 8.75
N VAL A 64 3.26 6.41 8.14
CA VAL A 64 3.60 5.09 7.59
C VAL A 64 4.67 5.20 6.49
N LEU A 65 4.54 6.18 5.60
CA LEU A 65 5.48 6.44 4.51
C LEU A 65 6.86 6.87 5.05
N VAL A 66 6.90 7.75 6.06
CA VAL A 66 8.12 8.17 6.74
C VAL A 66 8.79 7.01 7.47
N ILE A 67 8.04 6.18 8.20
CA ILE A 67 8.58 4.99 8.87
C ILE A 67 9.20 4.04 7.84
N GLY A 68 8.47 3.74 6.76
CA GLY A 68 8.95 2.90 5.67
C GLY A 68 10.23 3.46 5.03
N ALA A 69 10.27 4.76 4.78
CA ALA A 69 11.42 5.46 4.20
C ALA A 69 12.64 5.40 5.13
N VAL A 70 12.49 5.73 6.42
CA VAL A 70 13.58 5.67 7.40
C VAL A 70 14.13 4.26 7.53
N LEU A 71 13.26 3.23 7.58
CA LEU A 71 13.69 1.84 7.61
C LEU A 71 14.46 1.45 6.35
N MET A 72 13.97 1.83 5.18
CA MET A 72 14.63 1.54 3.90
C MET A 72 15.98 2.25 3.79
N LEU A 73 16.08 3.51 4.21
CA LEU A 73 17.32 4.28 4.23
C LEU A 73 18.35 3.62 5.15
N ARG A 74 17.98 3.26 6.37
CA ARG A 74 18.88 2.54 7.30
C ARG A 74 19.38 1.21 6.72
N LEU A 75 18.52 0.47 6.03
CA LEU A 75 18.92 -0.78 5.35
C LEU A 75 19.87 -0.52 4.18
N HIS A 76 19.72 0.62 3.50
CA HIS A 76 20.62 1.02 2.43
C HIS A 76 22.00 1.41 2.97
N GLU A 77 22.04 2.29 3.96
CA GLU A 77 23.28 2.80 4.60
C GLU A 77 24.11 1.68 5.23
N THR A 78 23.46 0.68 5.81
CA THR A 78 24.14 -0.45 6.46
C THR A 78 24.49 -1.60 5.50
N GLY A 79 24.15 -1.49 4.21
CA GLY A 79 24.36 -2.56 3.23
C GLY A 79 23.54 -3.84 3.53
N ARG A 80 22.46 -3.72 4.32
CA ARG A 80 21.63 -4.85 4.78
C ARG A 80 20.35 -5.06 3.96
N HIS A 81 20.16 -4.27 2.91
CA HIS A 81 18.99 -4.41 2.04
C HIS A 81 19.09 -5.64 1.13
N ALA A 82 17.96 -6.24 0.78
CA ALA A 82 17.85 -7.33 -0.19
C ALA A 82 17.20 -6.80 -1.49
N ALA A 83 18.02 -6.38 -2.46
CA ALA A 83 17.60 -5.56 -3.61
C ALA A 83 16.40 -6.16 -4.39
N GLY A 84 16.38 -7.47 -4.62
CA GLY A 84 15.29 -8.15 -5.34
C GLY A 84 13.93 -8.09 -4.65
N TYR A 85 13.88 -7.76 -3.35
CA TYR A 85 12.65 -7.77 -2.55
C TYR A 85 11.99 -6.39 -2.40
N ARG A 86 12.70 -5.31 -2.76
CA ARG A 86 12.17 -3.94 -2.58
C ARG A 86 10.91 -3.71 -3.42
N GLY A 87 10.98 -3.96 -4.72
CA GLY A 87 9.83 -3.80 -5.61
C GLY A 87 8.69 -4.77 -5.31
N ALA A 88 9.03 -5.99 -4.86
CA ALA A 88 8.04 -6.98 -4.46
C ALA A 88 7.24 -6.50 -3.24
N GLY A 89 7.93 -6.09 -2.16
CA GLY A 89 7.27 -5.59 -0.96
C GLY A 89 6.45 -4.33 -1.22
N PHE A 90 6.98 -3.40 -2.03
CA PHE A 90 6.29 -2.17 -2.37
C PHE A 90 4.95 -2.42 -3.09
N LEU A 91 4.95 -3.23 -4.15
CA LEU A 91 3.71 -3.53 -4.88
C LEU A 91 2.74 -4.40 -4.06
N LEU A 92 3.26 -5.28 -3.19
CA LEU A 92 2.43 -6.02 -2.24
C LEU A 92 1.76 -5.10 -1.23
N GLY A 93 2.48 -4.09 -0.72
CA GLY A 93 1.92 -3.07 0.17
C GLY A 93 0.86 -2.23 -0.52
N MET A 94 1.16 -1.72 -1.73
CA MET A 94 0.19 -0.92 -2.50
C MET A 94 -1.09 -1.69 -2.81
N GLY A 95 -0.96 -2.89 -3.38
CA GLY A 95 -2.11 -3.71 -3.72
C GLY A 95 -2.88 -4.20 -2.50
N GLY A 96 -2.19 -4.46 -1.39
CA GLY A 96 -2.79 -4.85 -0.12
C GLY A 96 -3.65 -3.73 0.48
N PHE A 97 -3.14 -2.50 0.48
CA PHE A 97 -3.91 -1.33 0.93
C PHE A 97 -5.14 -1.10 0.03
N GLN A 98 -4.96 -1.09 -1.30
CA GLN A 98 -6.07 -0.87 -2.24
C GLN A 98 -7.24 -1.86 -2.04
N LEU A 99 -6.93 -3.13 -1.79
CA LEU A 99 -7.95 -4.14 -1.52
C LEU A 99 -8.53 -4.03 -0.11
N PHE A 100 -7.70 -3.64 0.87
CA PHE A 100 -8.18 -3.40 2.22
C PHE A 100 -9.22 -2.29 2.21
N ASP A 101 -8.89 -1.15 1.62
CA ASP A 101 -9.83 -0.04 1.45
C ASP A 101 -11.08 -0.47 0.64
N GLY A 102 -10.85 -1.05 -0.54
CA GLY A 102 -11.90 -1.50 -1.46
C GLY A 102 -12.92 -2.48 -0.90
N ILE A 103 -12.54 -3.27 0.10
CA ILE A 103 -13.37 -4.34 0.68
C ILE A 103 -13.75 -3.99 2.12
N VAL A 104 -12.78 -3.70 2.96
CA VAL A 104 -12.99 -3.48 4.39
C VAL A 104 -13.65 -2.13 4.60
N ASP A 105 -13.02 -1.04 4.15
CA ASP A 105 -13.52 0.30 4.44
C ASP A 105 -14.81 0.58 3.65
N HIS A 106 -14.85 0.21 2.38
CA HIS A 106 -16.01 0.45 1.52
C HIS A 106 -17.22 -0.48 1.73
N LYS A 107 -17.01 -1.76 2.06
CA LYS A 107 -18.10 -2.77 2.06
C LYS A 107 -18.38 -3.40 3.40
N ILE A 108 -17.35 -3.65 4.22
CA ILE A 108 -17.53 -4.26 5.54
C ILE A 108 -17.89 -3.19 6.57
N LEU A 109 -17.10 -2.12 6.64
CA LEU A 109 -17.31 -1.01 7.56
C LEU A 109 -18.29 0.02 7.00
N GLY A 110 -18.34 0.17 5.67
CA GLY A 110 -19.22 1.12 5.00
C GLY A 110 -18.89 2.57 5.38
N LEU A 111 -17.60 2.88 5.53
CA LEU A 111 -17.14 4.23 5.90
C LEU A 111 -17.42 5.25 4.80
N HIS A 112 -17.29 4.81 3.54
CA HIS A 112 -17.54 5.58 2.33
C HIS A 112 -17.70 4.63 1.13
N GLN A 113 -17.99 5.15 -0.06
CA GLN A 113 -17.96 4.39 -1.31
C GLN A 113 -16.85 4.92 -2.22
N VAL A 114 -16.26 4.05 -3.06
CA VAL A 114 -15.26 4.44 -4.09
C VAL A 114 -15.71 5.67 -4.87
N ARG A 115 -17.01 5.73 -5.21
CA ARG A 115 -17.60 6.90 -5.86
C ARG A 115 -19.12 6.92 -5.72
N TYR A 116 -19.70 8.06 -5.39
CA TYR A 116 -21.15 8.25 -5.33
C TYR A 116 -21.76 8.49 -6.72
N VAL A 117 -22.09 7.41 -7.43
CA VAL A 117 -22.76 7.41 -8.74
C VAL A 117 -23.72 6.23 -8.88
N ASP A 118 -24.69 6.33 -9.80
CA ASP A 118 -25.69 5.28 -10.02
C ASP A 118 -25.08 3.89 -10.35
N ASN A 119 -24.02 3.85 -11.17
CA ASN A 119 -23.32 2.62 -11.54
C ASN A 119 -22.01 2.45 -10.75
N LEU A 120 -22.13 2.28 -9.43
CA LEU A 120 -21.01 2.06 -8.51
C LEU A 120 -20.21 0.78 -8.84
N LEU A 121 -20.87 -0.28 -9.32
CA LEU A 121 -20.24 -1.59 -9.52
C LEU A 121 -19.00 -1.52 -10.41
N MET A 122 -19.01 -0.70 -11.46
CA MET A 122 -17.86 -0.57 -12.36
C MET A 122 -16.65 0.07 -11.68
N TYR A 123 -16.88 0.98 -10.74
CA TYR A 123 -15.83 1.62 -9.95
C TYR A 123 -15.29 0.65 -8.90
N ASP A 124 -16.15 -0.09 -8.20
CA ASP A 124 -15.73 -1.14 -7.27
C ASP A 124 -14.86 -2.20 -7.94
N LEU A 125 -15.26 -2.65 -9.14
CA LEU A 125 -14.49 -3.62 -9.91
C LEU A 125 -13.16 -3.04 -10.36
N GLY A 126 -13.13 -1.80 -10.88
CA GLY A 126 -11.90 -1.13 -11.26
C GLY A 126 -10.92 -0.98 -10.10
N TRP A 127 -11.43 -0.55 -8.94
CA TRP A 127 -10.67 -0.36 -7.70
C TRP A 127 -10.00 -1.66 -7.25
N ASN A 128 -10.79 -2.73 -7.12
CA ASN A 128 -10.31 -4.01 -6.63
C ASN A 128 -9.44 -4.74 -7.66
N LEU A 129 -9.74 -4.63 -8.96
CA LEU A 129 -8.89 -5.21 -10.00
C LEU A 129 -7.51 -4.54 -10.06
N ALA A 130 -7.43 -3.23 -9.84
CA ALA A 130 -6.15 -2.53 -9.74
C ALA A 130 -5.32 -3.06 -8.54
N GLY A 131 -5.95 -3.23 -7.38
CA GLY A 131 -5.30 -3.84 -6.20
C GLY A 131 -4.81 -5.26 -6.46
N LEU A 132 -5.64 -6.11 -7.07
CA LEU A 132 -5.27 -7.48 -7.45
C LEU A 132 -4.11 -7.52 -8.45
N LEU A 133 -4.08 -6.61 -9.43
CA LEU A 133 -2.99 -6.52 -10.41
C LEU A 133 -1.66 -6.18 -9.71
N LEU A 134 -1.67 -5.22 -8.80
CA LEU A 134 -0.48 -4.86 -8.02
C LEU A 134 0.01 -6.03 -7.16
N LEU A 135 -0.90 -6.73 -6.48
CA LEU A 135 -0.56 -7.93 -5.72
C LEU A 135 0.02 -9.03 -6.61
N ALA A 136 -0.56 -9.27 -7.79
CA ALA A 136 -0.08 -10.29 -8.72
C ALA A 136 1.35 -9.99 -9.21
N ILE A 137 1.63 -8.73 -9.55
CA ILE A 137 2.97 -8.28 -9.97
C ILE A 137 3.95 -8.37 -8.78
N GLY A 138 3.56 -7.89 -7.61
CA GLY A 138 4.37 -7.97 -6.38
C GLY A 138 4.72 -9.41 -6.00
N TYR A 139 3.75 -10.32 -6.08
CA TYR A 139 3.96 -11.75 -5.86
C TYR A 139 4.87 -12.37 -6.93
N TRP A 140 4.71 -12.00 -8.20
CA TRP A 140 5.60 -12.45 -9.27
C TRP A 140 7.05 -12.01 -9.03
N LEU A 141 7.27 -10.75 -8.63
CA LEU A 141 8.60 -10.24 -8.25
C LEU A 141 9.17 -10.98 -7.05
N LEU A 142 8.35 -11.26 -6.02
CA LEU A 142 8.77 -12.03 -4.85
C LEU A 142 9.27 -13.42 -5.24
N ARG A 143 8.54 -14.11 -6.15
CA ARG A 143 8.97 -15.43 -6.68
C ARG A 143 10.25 -15.34 -7.49
N ARG A 144 10.46 -14.25 -8.25
CA ARG A 144 11.70 -14.03 -9.00
C ARG A 144 12.89 -13.80 -8.05
N ALA A 145 12.71 -12.98 -7.02
CA ALA A 145 13.75 -12.69 -6.03
C ALA A 145 14.22 -13.96 -5.29
N ARG A 146 13.26 -14.77 -4.83
CA ARG A 146 13.55 -16.06 -4.16
C ARG A 146 14.32 -17.04 -5.04
N ARG A 147 14.00 -17.09 -6.34
CA ARG A 147 14.73 -17.93 -7.30
C ARG A 147 16.15 -17.43 -7.54
N GLY A 148 16.35 -16.12 -7.66
CA GLY A 148 17.67 -15.51 -7.82
C GLY A 148 18.58 -15.80 -6.62
N GLU A 149 18.06 -15.65 -5.39
CA GLU A 149 18.82 -15.97 -4.17
C GLU A 149 19.16 -17.47 -4.04
N ALA A 150 18.26 -18.36 -4.45
CA ALA A 150 18.52 -19.79 -4.44
C ALA A 150 19.65 -20.18 -5.41
N LEU A 151 19.77 -19.47 -6.54
CA LEU A 151 20.85 -19.69 -7.51
C LEU A 151 22.19 -19.13 -7.03
N SER A 152 22.22 -18.01 -6.30
CA SER A 152 23.47 -17.44 -5.76
C SER A 152 24.05 -18.21 -4.57
N GLN A 153 23.27 -19.13 -3.97
CA GLN A 153 23.69 -19.98 -2.86
C GLN A 153 24.20 -21.36 -3.29
N ARG A 154 24.18 -21.67 -4.59
CA ARG A 154 24.78 -22.89 -5.17
C ARG A 154 26.20 -22.58 -5.62
#